data_AF-A0A938LJL0-F1
#
_entry.id   AF-A0A938LJL0-F1
#
_cell.length_a   1.000
_cell.length_b   1.000
_cell.length_c   1.000
_cell.angle_alpha   90.00
_cell.angle_beta   90.00
_cell.angle_gamma   90.00
#
_symmetry.space_group_name_H-M   'P 1'
#
loop_
_entity.id
_entity.type
_entity.pdbx_description
1 polymer ?
#
loop_
_entity_poly.entity_id
_entity_poly.type
_entity_poly.pdbx_seq_one_letter_code
_entity_poly.pdbx_strand_id
1 'polypeptide(L)'
;GAPDISWVVQEPQLGTGHAVMAAEAALGDFEGDLVVLVGDAAMIRTETVGALLEEHRREGAAVTLVTAILEDPKWFGRIVRGAAGNLLRIVEAREATPAEYAIKEVNPSFYAFRWPALRRVLARITNNNNKKEYYLTDAVGLLIEAGEKAVALPAAQPEEVEAVNGREDLALVASLMRRRINRALMAAGVTLEDPATTYIDWDVTIGPDTVVGPCTVIRSGVRIGRGCRVGPMAHLRAGTVLEDGAEAGTFVETKNARLGENVLARHLSYLGDVAVGPRTNVGCGTITANFDGKEKHRTEVGADAFLGAGTVLVAPTSVGDNARTAAGAVVTRSHPVPPGQTYAGVPARPLEPKPDGRAE
;
A
#
# COMPACT_ATOMS: atom_id res chain seq x y z
N GLY A 1 -11.31 -11.83 -8.89
CA GLY A 1 -11.85 -10.91 -7.86
C GLY A 1 -11.63 -11.53 -6.50
N ALA A 2 -11.71 -10.74 -5.44
CA ALA A 2 -11.73 -11.27 -4.08
C ALA A 2 -13.08 -12.00 -3.87
N PRO A 3 -13.08 -13.32 -3.61
CA PRO A 3 -14.32 -14.12 -3.54
C PRO A 3 -15.23 -13.73 -2.38
N ASP A 4 -14.69 -13.05 -1.38
CA ASP A 4 -15.40 -12.66 -0.14
C ASP A 4 -16.00 -11.24 -0.23
N ILE A 5 -16.06 -10.63 -1.42
CA ILE A 5 -16.60 -9.28 -1.62
C ILE A 5 -17.83 -9.34 -2.53
N SER A 6 -18.97 -8.92 -2.00
CA SER A 6 -20.21 -8.69 -2.74
C SER A 6 -20.32 -7.24 -3.18
N TRP A 7 -20.88 -7.02 -4.38
CA TRP A 7 -21.05 -5.69 -4.97
C TRP A 7 -22.53 -5.38 -5.14
N VAL A 8 -22.91 -4.16 -4.79
CA VAL A 8 -24.26 -3.64 -4.95
C VAL A 8 -24.17 -2.31 -5.68
N VAL A 9 -25.05 -2.12 -6.66
CA VAL A 9 -25.12 -0.87 -7.42
C VAL A 9 -26.13 0.05 -6.74
N GLN A 10 -25.69 1.25 -6.37
CA GLN A 10 -26.57 2.34 -5.98
C GLN A 10 -26.79 3.24 -7.19
N GLU A 11 -27.98 3.18 -7.81
CA GLU A 11 -28.35 4.04 -8.94
C GLU A 11 -29.81 4.52 -8.78
N PRO A 12 -30.09 5.83 -8.74
CA PRO A 12 -29.14 6.96 -8.69
C PRO A 12 -28.49 7.14 -7.30
N GLN A 13 -27.43 7.95 -7.21
CA GLN A 13 -26.72 8.23 -5.94
C GLN A 13 -27.47 9.28 -5.10
N LEU A 14 -28.50 8.83 -4.35
CA LEU A 14 -29.38 9.70 -3.56
C LEU A 14 -28.92 9.95 -2.10
N GLY A 15 -27.65 9.69 -1.78
CA GLY A 15 -27.09 9.91 -0.43
C GLY A 15 -26.69 8.64 0.31
N THR A 16 -26.08 8.81 1.48
CA THR A 16 -25.46 7.72 2.27
C THR A 16 -26.47 6.75 2.88
N GLY A 17 -27.63 7.24 3.31
CA GLY A 17 -28.75 6.39 3.77
C GLY A 17 -29.29 5.53 2.63
N HIS A 18 -29.45 6.11 1.44
CA HIS A 18 -29.86 5.36 0.23
C HIS A 18 -28.82 4.30 -0.17
N ALA A 19 -27.53 4.55 0.06
CA ALA A 19 -26.48 3.56 -0.21
C ALA A 19 -26.64 2.31 0.67
N VAL A 20 -26.98 2.49 1.95
CA VAL A 20 -27.29 1.39 2.86
C VAL A 20 -28.59 0.68 2.46
N MET A 21 -29.62 1.42 2.05
CA MET A 21 -30.88 0.83 1.54
C MET A 21 -30.65 -0.04 0.29
N ALA A 22 -29.79 0.41 -0.63
CA ALA A 22 -29.44 -0.37 -1.82
C ALA A 22 -28.83 -1.72 -1.44
N ALA A 23 -28.07 -1.78 -0.34
CA ALA A 23 -27.44 -3.00 0.16
C ALA A 23 -28.39 -3.96 0.91
N GLU A 24 -29.62 -3.54 1.27
CA GLU A 24 -30.56 -4.36 2.06
C GLU A 24 -30.84 -5.72 1.40
N ALA A 25 -31.07 -5.74 0.09
CA ALA A 25 -31.33 -6.99 -0.63
C ALA A 25 -30.14 -7.96 -0.58
N ALA A 26 -28.90 -7.45 -0.54
CA ALA A 26 -27.69 -8.27 -0.46
C ALA A 26 -27.44 -8.81 0.96
N LEU A 27 -28.03 -8.20 1.98
CA LEU A 27 -27.93 -8.66 3.37
C LEU A 27 -28.87 -9.85 3.66
N GLY A 28 -29.95 -10.04 2.89
CA GLY A 28 -30.84 -11.19 3.04
C GLY A 28 -31.39 -11.34 4.46
N ASP A 29 -31.20 -12.52 5.06
CA ASP A 29 -31.61 -12.86 6.42
C ASP A 29 -30.54 -12.56 7.50
N PHE A 30 -29.57 -11.69 7.19
CA PHE A 30 -28.56 -11.26 8.16
C PHE A 30 -29.24 -10.50 9.31
N GLU A 31 -28.85 -10.78 10.57
CA GLU A 31 -29.44 -10.18 11.78
C GLU A 31 -28.36 -9.65 12.76
N GLY A 32 -27.10 -9.59 12.33
CA GLY A 32 -25.96 -9.25 13.18
C GLY A 32 -25.62 -7.76 13.25
N ASP A 33 -24.39 -7.48 13.68
CA ASP A 33 -23.83 -6.13 13.68
C ASP A 33 -23.39 -5.74 12.26
N LEU A 34 -23.96 -4.66 11.73
CA LEU A 34 -23.57 -4.06 10.47
C LEU A 34 -22.58 -2.92 10.72
N VAL A 35 -21.34 -3.09 10.28
CA VAL A 35 -20.35 -2.01 10.25
C VAL A 35 -20.50 -1.24 8.95
N VAL A 36 -20.66 0.08 9.05
CA VAL A 36 -20.73 1.00 7.90
C VAL A 36 -19.53 1.94 7.95
N LEU A 37 -18.72 1.90 6.90
CA LEU A 37 -17.54 2.74 6.70
C LEU A 37 -17.69 3.52 5.39
N VAL A 38 -16.88 4.57 5.23
CA VAL A 38 -16.78 5.34 3.98
C VAL A 38 -15.52 4.95 3.21
N GLY A 39 -15.62 4.96 1.87
CA GLY A 39 -14.53 4.52 0.99
C GLY A 39 -13.40 5.55 0.78
N ASP A 40 -13.62 6.79 1.20
CA ASP A 40 -12.70 7.92 1.04
C ASP A 40 -11.86 8.23 2.29
N ALA A 41 -12.13 7.56 3.42
CA ALA A 41 -11.32 7.62 4.64
C ALA A 41 -10.27 6.49 4.67
N ALA A 42 -9.25 6.62 3.84
CA ALA A 42 -8.27 5.56 3.58
C ALA A 42 -7.32 5.22 4.75
N MET A 43 -7.37 5.97 5.85
CA MET A 43 -6.41 5.87 6.96
C MET A 43 -6.94 5.09 8.17
N ILE A 44 -8.22 4.69 8.15
CA ILE A 44 -8.87 3.93 9.23
C ILE A 44 -8.09 2.66 9.56
N ARG A 45 -8.02 2.34 10.86
CA ARG A 45 -7.26 1.20 11.37
C ARG A 45 -8.15 0.05 11.83
N THR A 46 -7.58 -1.17 11.78
CA THR A 46 -8.22 -2.38 12.32
C THR A 46 -8.51 -2.23 13.81
N GLU A 47 -7.63 -1.59 14.57
CA GLU A 47 -7.82 -1.34 15.99
C GLU A 47 -9.05 -0.45 16.25
N THR A 48 -9.27 0.56 15.42
CA THR A 48 -10.42 1.48 15.52
C THR A 48 -11.74 0.76 15.23
N VAL A 49 -11.77 -0.07 14.19
CA VAL A 49 -12.95 -0.90 13.86
C VAL A 49 -13.21 -1.95 14.94
N GLY A 50 -12.15 -2.54 15.50
CA GLY A 50 -12.23 -3.48 16.62
C GLY A 50 -12.84 -2.84 17.87
N ALA A 51 -12.32 -1.67 18.28
CA ALA A 51 -12.82 -0.91 19.42
C ALA A 51 -14.29 -0.50 19.24
N LEU A 52 -14.67 -0.10 18.02
CA LEU A 52 -16.06 0.21 17.67
C LEU A 52 -17.00 -0.98 17.93
N LEU A 53 -16.64 -2.18 17.45
CA LEU A 53 -17.46 -3.38 17.63
C LEU A 53 -17.49 -3.86 19.08
N GLU A 54 -16.37 -3.79 19.79
CA GLU A 54 -16.28 -4.16 21.20
C GLU A 54 -17.21 -3.28 22.04
N GLU A 55 -17.11 -1.96 21.87
CA GLU A 55 -17.96 -0.98 22.54
C GLU A 55 -19.43 -1.19 22.21
N HIS A 56 -19.75 -1.40 20.92
CA HIS A 56 -21.12 -1.64 20.45
C HIS A 56 -21.79 -2.81 21.16
N ARG A 57 -21.08 -3.93 21.25
CA ARG A 57 -21.56 -5.16 21.89
C ARG A 57 -21.64 -5.02 23.40
N ARG A 58 -20.60 -4.43 24.03
CA ARG A 58 -20.56 -4.22 25.48
C ARG A 58 -21.73 -3.37 25.95
N GLU A 59 -22.03 -2.31 25.21
CA GLU A 59 -23.10 -1.38 25.57
C GLU A 59 -24.49 -1.90 25.18
N GLY A 60 -24.59 -2.93 24.34
CA GLY A 60 -25.85 -3.41 23.77
C GLY A 60 -26.56 -2.31 22.95
N ALA A 61 -25.79 -1.42 22.31
CA ALA A 61 -26.31 -0.24 21.64
C ALA A 61 -27.03 -0.61 20.33
N ALA A 62 -28.04 0.17 19.92
CA ALA A 62 -28.59 0.07 18.57
C ALA A 62 -27.64 0.67 17.53
N VAL A 63 -26.90 1.71 17.93
CA VAL A 63 -25.85 2.31 17.12
C VAL A 63 -24.67 2.73 18.01
N THR A 64 -23.47 2.43 17.55
CA THR A 64 -22.24 3.03 18.04
C THR A 64 -21.54 3.70 16.88
N LEU A 65 -20.99 4.89 17.11
CA LEU A 65 -20.19 5.61 16.13
C LEU A 65 -18.84 5.95 16.73
N VAL A 66 -17.80 5.83 15.92
CA VAL A 66 -16.50 6.39 16.29
C VAL A 66 -16.55 7.89 16.08
N THR A 67 -15.99 8.65 17.01
CA THR A 67 -15.79 10.10 16.89
C THR A 67 -14.30 10.42 16.94
N ALA A 68 -13.94 11.61 16.47
CA ALA A 68 -12.60 12.17 16.59
C ALA A 68 -12.66 13.59 17.14
N ILE A 69 -11.60 14.02 17.81
CA ILE A 69 -11.44 15.41 18.25
C ILE A 69 -10.47 16.08 17.28
N LEU A 70 -10.93 17.10 16.57
CA LEU A 70 -10.13 17.84 15.59
C LEU A 70 -9.89 19.28 16.07
N GLU A 71 -8.71 19.81 15.77
CA GLU A 71 -8.43 21.23 16.02
C GLU A 71 -9.27 22.14 15.11
N ASP A 72 -9.36 21.76 13.83
CA ASP A 72 -10.25 22.35 12.82
C ASP A 72 -11.20 21.28 12.27
N PRO A 73 -12.44 21.23 12.78
CA PRO A 73 -13.48 20.29 12.33
C PRO A 73 -13.99 20.49 10.90
N LYS A 74 -13.67 21.61 10.24
CA LYS A 74 -14.09 21.92 8.87
C LYS A 74 -15.57 21.56 8.60
N TRP A 75 -15.81 20.67 7.63
CA TRP A 75 -17.12 20.25 7.12
C TRP A 75 -17.76 19.05 7.84
N PHE A 76 -17.10 18.45 8.84
CA PHE A 76 -17.64 17.26 9.50
C PHE A 76 -18.89 17.55 10.34
N GLY A 77 -19.80 16.58 10.45
CA GLY A 77 -20.90 16.65 11.41
C GLY A 77 -20.39 16.76 12.85
N ARG A 78 -21.03 17.58 13.67
CA ARG A 78 -20.67 17.85 15.07
C ARG A 78 -21.42 16.91 16.01
N ILE A 79 -20.72 16.42 17.02
CA ILE A 79 -21.29 15.54 18.04
C ILE A 79 -21.87 16.37 19.18
N VAL A 80 -23.19 16.41 19.28
CA VAL A 80 -23.87 17.14 20.36
C VAL A 80 -24.14 16.17 21.52
N ARG A 81 -23.53 16.44 22.67
CA ARG A 81 -23.71 15.65 23.90
C ARG A 81 -24.62 16.35 24.90
N GLY A 82 -25.32 15.56 25.70
CA GLY A 82 -26.12 16.03 26.84
C GLY A 82 -25.28 16.24 28.09
N ALA A 83 -25.90 16.75 29.15
CA ALA A 83 -25.21 17.00 30.43
C ALA A 83 -24.61 15.73 31.06
N ALA A 84 -25.20 14.56 30.81
CA ALA A 84 -24.70 13.27 31.26
C ALA A 84 -23.64 12.66 30.31
N GLY A 85 -23.21 13.40 29.28
CA GLY A 85 -22.23 12.95 28.29
C GLY A 85 -22.79 12.01 27.20
N ASN A 86 -24.08 11.67 27.27
CA ASN A 86 -24.76 10.85 26.27
C ASN A 86 -24.91 11.60 24.93
N LEU A 87 -24.89 10.86 23.82
CA LEU A 87 -25.14 11.42 22.50
C LEU A 87 -26.59 11.89 22.40
N LEU A 88 -26.80 13.15 22.01
CA LEU A 88 -28.14 13.69 21.73
C LEU A 88 -28.46 13.63 20.24
N ARG A 89 -27.56 14.14 19.40
CA ARG A 89 -27.70 14.17 17.94
C ARG A 89 -26.37 14.45 17.25
N ILE A 90 -26.37 14.25 15.95
CA ILE A 90 -25.31 14.69 15.04
C ILE A 90 -25.87 15.89 14.27
N VAL A 91 -25.11 16.97 14.16
CA VAL A 91 -25.51 18.17 13.42
C VAL A 91 -24.52 18.41 12.29
N GLU A 92 -25.00 18.42 11.05
CA GLU A 92 -24.15 18.69 9.89
C GLU A 92 -23.55 20.09 9.95
N ALA A 93 -22.28 20.26 9.53
CA ALA A 93 -21.57 21.54 9.67
C ALA A 93 -22.28 22.74 8.99
N ARG A 94 -23.03 22.48 7.91
CA ARG A 94 -23.80 23.50 7.17
C ARG A 94 -25.09 23.92 7.87
N GLU A 95 -25.57 23.10 8.80
CA GLU A 95 -26.83 23.29 9.54
C GLU A 95 -26.57 23.67 11.01
N ALA A 96 -25.31 23.67 11.44
CA ALA A 96 -24.89 23.98 12.79
C ALA A 96 -25.06 25.47 13.13
N THR A 97 -25.58 25.75 14.32
CA THR A 97 -25.52 27.09 14.93
C THR A 97 -24.08 27.50 15.22
N PRO A 98 -23.77 28.80 15.45
CA PRO A 98 -22.40 29.22 15.80
C PRO A 98 -21.81 28.49 17.02
N ALA A 99 -22.65 28.16 18.01
CA ALA A 99 -22.22 27.40 19.19
C ALA A 99 -21.92 25.93 18.85
N GLU A 100 -22.76 25.29 18.04
CA GLU A 100 -22.53 23.90 17.61
C GLU A 100 -21.34 23.81 16.66
N TYR A 101 -21.13 24.79 15.78
CA TYR A 101 -20.01 24.82 14.84
C TYR A 101 -18.65 24.84 15.54
N ALA A 102 -18.59 25.41 16.75
CA ALA A 102 -17.40 25.45 17.61
C ALA A 102 -17.07 24.11 18.30
N ILE A 103 -17.97 23.12 18.25
CA ILE A 103 -17.71 21.79 18.79
C ILE A 103 -16.58 21.13 18.00
N LYS A 104 -15.58 20.62 18.71
CA LYS A 104 -14.39 19.97 18.12
C LYS A 104 -14.53 18.46 17.91
N GLU A 105 -15.51 17.85 18.57
CA GLU A 105 -15.81 16.43 18.40
C GLU A 105 -16.65 16.24 17.13
N VAL A 106 -16.16 15.41 16.22
CA VAL A 106 -16.73 15.22 14.89
C VAL A 106 -17.18 13.79 14.63
N ASN A 107 -18.09 13.67 13.67
CA ASN A 107 -18.56 12.41 13.11
C ASN A 107 -17.82 12.08 11.79
N PRO A 108 -16.86 11.12 11.79
CA PRO A 108 -16.17 10.64 10.60
C PRO A 108 -16.99 9.62 9.79
N SER A 109 -18.21 9.30 10.20
CA SER A 109 -19.08 8.31 9.55
C SER A 109 -18.58 6.86 9.61
N PHE A 110 -18.01 6.46 10.75
CA PHE A 110 -17.73 5.06 11.07
C PHE A 110 -18.74 4.57 12.10
N TYR A 111 -19.60 3.62 11.70
CA TYR A 111 -20.72 3.17 12.52
C TYR A 111 -20.72 1.65 12.68
N ALA A 112 -21.20 1.19 13.82
CA ALA A 112 -21.70 -0.16 14.03
C ALA A 112 -23.17 -0.05 14.41
N PHE A 113 -24.03 -0.73 13.67
CA PHE A 113 -25.46 -0.80 13.93
C PHE A 113 -25.86 -2.24 14.24
N ARG A 114 -26.82 -2.42 15.15
CA ARG A 114 -27.61 -3.66 15.12
C ARG A 114 -28.50 -3.60 13.89
N TRP A 115 -28.25 -4.47 12.93
CA TRP A 115 -28.96 -4.42 11.64
C TRP A 115 -30.49 -4.39 11.79
N PRO A 116 -31.13 -5.19 12.68
CA PRO A 116 -32.58 -5.16 12.83
C PRO A 116 -33.11 -3.82 13.39
N ALA A 117 -32.29 -3.10 14.16
CA ALA A 117 -32.64 -1.77 14.64
C ALA A 117 -32.54 -0.74 13.52
N LEU A 118 -31.45 -0.75 12.75
CA LEU A 118 -31.27 0.16 11.61
C LEU A 118 -32.36 -0.04 10.55
N ARG A 119 -32.63 -1.29 10.17
CA ARG A 119 -33.64 -1.65 9.16
C ARG A 119 -35.02 -1.07 9.45
N ARG A 120 -35.43 -1.03 10.73
CA ARG A 120 -36.71 -0.45 11.17
C ARG A 120 -36.82 1.07 10.93
N VAL A 121 -35.69 1.78 10.93
CA VAL A 121 -35.66 3.24 10.76
C VAL A 121 -35.23 3.69 9.37
N LEU A 122 -34.59 2.83 8.57
CA LEU A 122 -34.14 3.18 7.21
C LEU A 122 -35.29 3.75 6.36
N ALA A 123 -36.44 3.09 6.34
CA ALA A 123 -37.61 3.54 5.58
C ALA A 123 -38.20 4.89 6.05
N ARG A 124 -37.80 5.39 7.23
CA ARG A 124 -38.23 6.67 7.79
C ARG A 124 -37.26 7.81 7.47
N ILE A 125 -36.08 7.52 6.93
CA ILE A 125 -35.13 8.55 6.50
C ILE A 125 -35.78 9.31 5.33
N THR A 126 -35.79 10.64 5.42
CA THR A 126 -36.34 11.51 4.38
C THR A 126 -35.21 12.28 3.70
N ASN A 127 -35.50 12.87 2.55
CA ASN A 127 -34.58 13.79 1.88
C ASN A 127 -34.95 15.27 2.12
N ASN A 128 -35.61 15.57 3.23
CA ASN A 128 -36.03 16.93 3.58
C ASN A 128 -34.89 17.74 4.22
N ASN A 129 -33.81 17.89 3.47
CA ASN A 129 -32.66 18.71 3.83
C ASN A 129 -32.22 19.57 2.62
N ASN A 130 -31.17 20.37 2.83
CA ASN A 130 -30.68 21.30 1.82
C ASN A 130 -30.12 20.62 0.56
N LYS A 131 -29.67 19.35 0.65
CA LYS A 131 -29.11 18.61 -0.49
C LYS A 131 -30.11 17.71 -1.21
N LYS A 132 -31.30 17.49 -0.65
CA LYS A 132 -32.29 16.51 -1.16
C LYS A 132 -31.73 15.08 -1.21
N GLU A 133 -30.88 14.74 -0.25
CA GLU A 133 -30.25 13.42 -0.09
C GLU A 133 -30.79 12.69 1.15
N TYR A 134 -30.79 11.37 1.16
CA TYR A 134 -31.07 10.54 2.34
C TYR A 134 -29.79 10.38 3.16
N TYR A 135 -29.70 11.00 4.33
CA TYR A 135 -28.51 10.92 5.17
C TYR A 135 -28.58 9.75 6.15
N LEU A 136 -27.51 8.97 6.22
CA LEU A 136 -27.39 7.92 7.25
C LEU A 136 -27.32 8.52 8.67
N THR A 137 -26.85 9.76 8.82
CA THR A 137 -26.81 10.45 10.12
C THR A 137 -28.20 10.64 10.73
N ASP A 138 -29.24 10.79 9.92
CA ASP A 138 -30.64 10.87 10.39
C ASP A 138 -31.10 9.57 11.06
N ALA A 139 -30.56 8.41 10.65
CA ALA A 139 -30.86 7.14 11.29
C ALA A 139 -30.47 7.13 12.78
N VAL A 140 -29.38 7.82 13.14
CA VAL A 140 -28.94 7.95 14.54
C VAL A 140 -29.99 8.73 15.34
N GLY A 141 -30.50 9.83 14.79
CA GLY A 141 -31.59 10.59 15.41
C GLY A 141 -32.86 9.77 15.60
N LEU A 142 -33.29 9.06 14.55
CA LEU A 142 -34.49 8.21 14.57
C LEU A 142 -34.41 7.06 15.58
N LEU A 143 -33.20 6.50 15.80
CA LEU A 143 -32.97 5.48 16.82
C LEU A 143 -33.08 6.08 18.23
N ILE A 144 -32.47 7.25 18.46
CA ILE A 144 -32.55 7.95 19.75
C ILE A 144 -34.01 8.32 20.06
N GLU A 145 -34.77 8.83 19.09
CA GLU A 145 -36.20 9.12 19.22
C GLU A 145 -37.04 7.87 19.55
N ALA A 146 -36.65 6.70 19.03
CA ALA A 146 -37.28 5.43 19.34
C ALA A 146 -36.90 4.88 20.73
N GLY A 147 -36.10 5.61 21.52
CA GLY A 147 -35.62 5.19 22.84
C GLY A 147 -34.50 4.16 22.78
N GLU A 148 -33.92 3.92 21.60
CA GLU A 148 -32.81 2.99 21.43
C GLU A 148 -31.50 3.63 21.91
N LYS A 149 -30.58 2.79 22.41
CA LYS A 149 -29.29 3.25 22.94
C LYS A 149 -28.34 3.61 21.79
N ALA A 150 -27.80 4.83 21.82
CA ALA A 150 -26.78 5.33 20.90
C ALA A 150 -25.50 5.72 21.65
N VAL A 151 -24.33 5.31 21.14
CA VAL A 151 -23.04 5.50 21.80
C VAL A 151 -22.05 6.20 20.85
N ALA A 152 -21.43 7.27 21.33
CA ALA A 152 -20.37 7.98 20.62
C ALA A 152 -19.02 7.70 21.30
N LEU A 153 -18.13 6.99 20.60
CA LEU A 153 -16.84 6.52 21.09
C LEU A 153 -15.69 7.36 20.51
N PRO A 154 -14.99 8.19 21.32
CA PRO A 154 -13.86 9.00 20.87
C PRO A 154 -12.59 8.14 20.73
N ALA A 155 -12.53 7.31 19.69
CA ALA A 155 -11.45 6.36 19.45
C ALA A 155 -10.58 6.65 18.22
N ALA A 156 -11.07 7.40 17.23
CA ALA A 156 -10.31 7.66 16.02
C ALA A 156 -9.23 8.72 16.26
N GLN A 157 -8.02 8.44 15.76
CA GLN A 157 -6.97 9.47 15.67
C GLN A 157 -7.33 10.48 14.55
N PRO A 158 -6.89 11.75 14.66
CA PRO A 158 -7.15 12.76 13.64
C PRO A 158 -6.76 12.33 12.21
N GLU A 159 -5.63 11.63 12.06
CA GLU A 159 -5.18 11.15 10.75
C GLU A 159 -6.11 10.10 10.12
N GLU A 160 -6.89 9.37 10.93
CA GLU A 160 -7.80 8.32 10.45
C GLU A 160 -9.08 8.87 9.83
N VAL A 161 -9.43 10.11 10.18
CA VAL A 161 -10.66 10.75 9.72
C VAL A 161 -10.43 11.68 8.52
N GLU A 162 -9.19 11.88 8.09
CA GLU A 162 -8.86 12.64 6.89
C GLU A 162 -9.51 11.99 5.66
N ALA A 163 -10.54 12.64 5.11
CA ALA A 163 -11.32 12.17 3.97
C ALA A 163 -10.79 12.76 2.66
N VAL A 164 -10.71 11.93 1.62
CA VAL A 164 -10.22 12.33 0.30
C VAL A 164 -11.37 12.85 -0.58
N ASN A 165 -11.57 14.17 -0.60
CA ASN A 165 -12.58 14.81 -1.45
C ASN A 165 -11.98 15.39 -2.74
N GLY A 166 -10.67 15.64 -2.75
CA GLY A 166 -9.94 16.15 -3.89
C GLY A 166 -8.50 15.65 -3.98
N ARG A 167 -7.78 16.14 -5.00
CA ARG A 167 -6.39 15.75 -5.24
C ARG A 167 -5.42 16.27 -4.18
N GLU A 168 -5.75 17.39 -3.54
CA GLU A 168 -4.95 17.94 -2.44
C GLU A 168 -5.06 17.04 -1.20
N ASP A 169 -6.27 16.64 -0.82
CA ASP A 169 -6.52 15.69 0.26
C ASP A 169 -5.81 14.35 -0.02
N LEU A 170 -5.88 13.86 -1.27
CA LEU A 170 -5.19 12.63 -1.67
C LEU A 170 -3.67 12.74 -1.44
N ALA A 171 -3.07 13.88 -1.77
CA ALA A 171 -1.64 14.10 -1.56
C ALA A 171 -1.28 14.14 -0.06
N LEU A 172 -2.13 14.77 0.76
CA LEU A 172 -1.98 14.80 2.21
C LEU A 172 -2.07 13.39 2.81
N VAL A 173 -3.12 12.64 2.48
CA VAL A 173 -3.36 11.27 2.95
C VAL A 173 -2.23 10.32 2.50
N ALA A 174 -1.76 10.44 1.25
CA ALA A 174 -0.61 9.66 0.77
C ALA A 174 0.68 9.99 1.55
N SER A 175 0.87 11.25 1.95
CA SER A 175 2.00 11.68 2.79
C SER A 175 1.90 11.12 4.21
N LEU A 176 0.71 11.12 4.80
CA LEU A 176 0.43 10.49 6.11
C LEU A 176 0.68 8.98 6.07
N MET A 177 0.17 8.28 5.05
CA MET A 177 0.36 6.84 4.89
C MET A 177 1.84 6.49 4.69
N ARG A 178 2.57 7.26 3.88
CA ARG A 178 4.02 7.11 3.73
C ARG A 178 4.75 7.21 5.06
N ARG A 179 4.42 8.23 5.88
CA ARG A 179 4.99 8.36 7.23
C ARG A 179 4.67 7.16 8.12
N ARG A 180 3.43 6.63 8.07
CA ARG A 180 3.01 5.46 8.85
C ARG A 180 3.84 4.22 8.47
N ILE A 181 3.93 3.91 7.18
CA ILE A 181 4.68 2.76 6.66
C ILE A 181 6.16 2.89 7.03
N ASN A 182 6.77 4.05 6.74
CA ASN A 182 8.19 4.28 6.98
C ASN A 182 8.53 4.20 8.48
N ARG A 183 7.65 4.71 9.36
CA ARG A 183 7.84 4.60 10.82
C ARG A 183 7.80 3.14 11.29
N ALA A 184 6.87 2.33 10.76
CA ALA A 184 6.77 0.92 11.11
C ALA A 184 8.03 0.13 10.70
N LEU A 185 8.55 0.38 9.49
CA LEU A 185 9.78 -0.24 9.01
C LEU A 185 11.00 0.18 9.84
N MET A 186 11.13 1.46 10.17
CA MET A 186 12.21 1.92 11.04
C MET A 186 12.14 1.31 12.45
N ALA A 187 10.94 1.18 13.02
CA ALA A 187 10.73 0.49 14.29
C ALA A 187 11.09 -1.00 14.22
N ALA A 188 11.00 -1.62 13.04
CA ALA A 188 11.41 -3.01 12.79
C ALA A 188 12.92 -3.19 12.52
N GLY A 189 13.73 -2.13 12.58
CA GLY A 189 15.18 -2.18 12.43
C GLY A 189 15.72 -1.83 11.04
N VAL A 190 14.91 -1.21 10.19
CA VAL A 190 15.35 -0.71 8.86
C VAL A 190 15.86 0.73 8.97
N THR A 191 16.98 1.04 8.33
CA THR A 191 17.45 2.43 8.22
C THR A 191 16.88 3.06 6.94
N LEU A 192 16.10 4.12 7.09
CA LEU A 192 15.69 4.99 5.98
C LEU A 192 16.48 6.29 6.09
N GLU A 193 17.39 6.55 5.15
CA GLU A 193 18.28 7.72 5.21
C GLU A 193 17.50 9.04 5.09
N ASP A 194 16.46 9.06 4.25
CA ASP A 194 15.49 10.15 4.18
C ASP A 194 14.05 9.59 4.04
N PRO A 195 13.32 9.43 5.16
CA PRO A 195 11.95 8.93 5.14
C PRO A 195 10.96 9.82 4.40
N ALA A 196 11.27 11.11 4.16
CA ALA A 196 10.34 12.03 3.52
C ALA A 196 10.27 11.80 2.01
N THR A 197 11.36 11.32 1.40
CA THR A 197 11.54 11.09 -0.04
C THR A 197 11.60 9.62 -0.44
N THR A 198 11.48 8.70 0.50
CA THR A 198 11.43 7.25 0.22
C THR A 198 9.99 6.74 0.19
N TYR A 199 9.60 6.08 -0.91
CA TYR A 199 8.25 5.63 -1.18
C TYR A 199 8.19 4.11 -1.17
N ILE A 200 7.48 3.55 -0.18
CA ILE A 200 7.36 2.11 0.03
C ILE A 200 5.87 1.76 0.10
N ASP A 201 5.42 0.82 -0.74
CA ASP A 201 4.03 0.35 -0.72
C ASP A 201 3.77 -0.54 0.53
N TRP A 202 2.51 -0.62 0.95
CA TRP A 202 2.09 -1.10 2.28
C TRP A 202 2.41 -2.57 2.61
N ASP A 203 2.54 -3.43 1.60
CA ASP A 203 2.75 -4.88 1.71
C ASP A 203 4.22 -5.30 1.56
N VAL A 204 5.12 -4.32 1.35
CA VAL A 204 6.56 -4.58 1.21
C VAL A 204 7.13 -5.06 2.54
N THR A 205 7.99 -6.08 2.46
CA THR A 205 8.74 -6.59 3.63
C THR A 205 10.23 -6.29 3.47
N ILE A 206 10.85 -5.80 4.54
CA ILE A 206 12.28 -5.46 4.58
C ILE A 206 12.87 -6.01 5.88
N GLY A 207 13.93 -6.81 5.77
CA GLY A 207 14.64 -7.35 6.92
C GLY A 207 15.44 -6.28 7.69
N PRO A 208 15.71 -6.50 8.99
CA PRO A 208 16.50 -5.59 9.81
C PRO A 208 17.91 -5.35 9.25
N ASP A 209 18.53 -4.26 9.68
CA ASP A 209 19.87 -3.81 9.29
C ASP A 209 20.02 -3.42 7.80
N THR A 210 18.93 -3.49 7.02
CA THR A 210 18.87 -2.96 5.66
C THR A 210 18.84 -1.44 5.67
N VAL A 211 19.58 -0.84 4.74
CA VAL A 211 19.62 0.62 4.52
C VAL A 211 18.95 0.97 3.19
N VAL A 212 18.00 1.91 3.23
CA VAL A 212 17.33 2.45 2.05
C VAL A 212 17.65 3.94 1.90
N GLY A 213 18.30 4.27 0.78
CA GLY A 213 18.69 5.64 0.45
C GLY A 213 17.55 6.50 -0.10
N PRO A 214 17.73 7.83 -0.16
CA PRO A 214 16.70 8.78 -0.58
C PRO A 214 16.14 8.53 -1.98
N CYS A 215 14.95 9.07 -2.25
CA CYS A 215 14.28 9.03 -3.56
C CYS A 215 14.08 7.60 -4.12
N THR A 216 14.12 6.58 -3.26
CA THR A 216 13.90 5.18 -3.64
C THR A 216 12.41 4.87 -3.69
N VAL A 217 12.00 4.10 -4.71
CA VAL A 217 10.61 3.65 -4.88
C VAL A 217 10.57 2.13 -4.83
N ILE A 218 9.86 1.58 -3.83
CA ILE A 218 9.72 0.13 -3.62
C ILE A 218 8.23 -0.21 -3.70
N ARG A 219 7.84 -0.94 -4.74
CA ARG A 219 6.45 -1.23 -5.06
C ARG A 219 5.94 -2.50 -4.39
N SER A 220 4.61 -2.64 -4.40
CA SER A 220 3.91 -3.81 -3.86
C SER A 220 4.44 -5.13 -4.41
N GLY A 221 4.47 -6.15 -3.56
CA GLY A 221 5.00 -7.49 -3.84
C GLY A 221 6.52 -7.61 -3.86
N VAL A 222 7.25 -6.61 -3.35
CA VAL A 222 8.72 -6.68 -3.17
C VAL A 222 9.08 -7.23 -1.79
N ARG A 223 10.12 -8.08 -1.74
CA ARG A 223 10.69 -8.62 -0.50
C ARG A 223 12.19 -8.37 -0.45
N ILE A 224 12.68 -7.86 0.67
CA ILE A 224 14.09 -7.50 0.87
C ILE A 224 14.57 -8.16 2.16
N GLY A 225 15.68 -8.88 2.07
CA GLY A 225 16.36 -9.54 3.18
C GLY A 225 17.00 -8.57 4.17
N ARG A 226 17.87 -9.11 5.01
CA ARG A 226 18.62 -8.41 6.06
C ARG A 226 19.91 -7.81 5.51
N GLY A 227 20.35 -6.71 6.09
CA GLY A 227 21.66 -6.12 5.77
C GLY A 227 21.83 -5.70 4.31
N CYS A 228 20.73 -5.51 3.58
CA CYS A 228 20.75 -5.08 2.18
C CYS A 228 21.06 -3.57 2.07
N ARG A 229 21.47 -3.12 0.88
CA ARG A 229 21.57 -1.69 0.55
C ARG A 229 20.75 -1.38 -0.69
N VAL A 230 19.79 -0.47 -0.57
CA VAL A 230 18.89 -0.12 -1.66
C VAL A 230 18.90 1.37 -1.92
N GLY A 231 19.09 1.75 -3.17
CA GLY A 231 19.16 3.15 -3.60
C GLY A 231 20.50 3.84 -3.29
N PRO A 232 20.52 5.18 -3.33
CA PRO A 232 19.39 6.08 -3.59
C PRO A 232 18.79 5.94 -4.99
N MET A 233 17.58 6.45 -5.24
CA MET A 233 16.98 6.50 -6.60
C MET A 233 16.85 5.13 -7.29
N ALA A 234 16.73 4.04 -6.51
CA ALA A 234 16.39 2.72 -7.05
C ALA A 234 14.87 2.60 -7.25
N HIS A 235 14.46 1.74 -8.18
CA HIS A 235 13.06 1.42 -8.42
C HIS A 235 12.86 -0.09 -8.40
N LEU A 236 12.34 -0.63 -7.30
CA LEU A 236 12.06 -2.06 -7.17
C LEU A 236 10.59 -2.31 -7.44
N ARG A 237 10.29 -3.16 -8.43
CA ARG A 237 8.93 -3.45 -8.89
C ARG A 237 8.48 -4.84 -8.44
N ALA A 238 7.18 -5.09 -8.56
CA ALA A 238 6.52 -6.34 -8.18
C ALA A 238 7.30 -7.59 -8.61
N GLY A 239 7.35 -8.58 -7.71
CA GLY A 239 8.07 -9.84 -7.89
C GLY A 239 9.57 -9.76 -7.62
N THR A 240 10.11 -8.60 -7.23
CA THR A 240 11.51 -8.48 -6.84
C THR A 240 11.76 -9.13 -5.48
N VAL A 241 12.82 -9.93 -5.39
CA VAL A 241 13.35 -10.50 -4.16
C VAL A 241 14.84 -10.17 -4.07
N LEU A 242 15.24 -9.45 -3.01
CA LEU A 242 16.63 -9.29 -2.62
C LEU A 242 16.90 -10.21 -1.43
N GLU A 243 17.78 -11.19 -1.58
CA GLU A 243 18.23 -12.01 -0.44
C GLU A 243 19.22 -11.22 0.45
N ASP A 244 19.59 -11.80 1.58
CA ASP A 244 20.42 -11.13 2.60
C ASP A 244 21.74 -10.58 2.03
N GLY A 245 22.07 -9.34 2.41
CA GLY A 245 23.28 -8.64 1.98
C GLY A 245 23.30 -8.19 0.52
N ALA A 246 22.22 -8.41 -0.25
CA ALA A 246 22.16 -7.95 -1.64
C ALA A 246 22.08 -6.42 -1.74
N GLU A 247 22.62 -5.88 -2.82
CA GLU A 247 22.62 -4.45 -3.11
C GLU A 247 21.93 -4.13 -4.44
N ALA A 248 20.99 -3.18 -4.40
CA ALA A 248 20.36 -2.55 -5.56
C ALA A 248 20.55 -1.04 -5.46
N GLY A 249 21.69 -0.55 -5.95
CA GLY A 249 22.15 0.82 -5.74
C GLY A 249 21.54 1.86 -6.69
N THR A 250 22.30 2.92 -6.95
CA THR A 250 21.81 4.10 -7.67
C THR A 250 21.33 3.81 -9.09
N PHE A 251 20.11 4.24 -9.40
CA PHE A 251 19.47 4.05 -10.71
C PHE A 251 19.37 2.59 -11.15
N VAL A 252 19.19 1.67 -10.19
CA VAL A 252 18.88 0.28 -10.47
C VAL A 252 17.37 0.08 -10.48
N GLU A 253 16.85 -0.45 -11.58
CA GLU A 253 15.47 -0.90 -11.69
C GLU A 253 15.42 -2.43 -11.70
N THR A 254 14.54 -3.01 -10.88
CA THR A 254 14.27 -4.45 -10.85
C THR A 254 12.78 -4.72 -11.10
N LYS A 255 12.46 -5.83 -11.76
CA LYS A 255 11.09 -6.29 -11.95
C LYS A 255 11.05 -7.81 -12.08
N ASN A 256 10.27 -8.48 -11.24
CA ASN A 256 10.19 -9.94 -11.25
C ASN A 256 11.59 -10.59 -11.24
N ALA A 257 12.48 -10.05 -10.40
CA ALA A 257 13.89 -10.42 -10.36
C ALA A 257 14.27 -10.97 -8.99
N ARG A 258 15.11 -11.99 -8.94
CA ARG A 258 15.72 -12.50 -7.70
C ARG A 258 17.21 -12.20 -7.72
N LEU A 259 17.68 -11.43 -6.75
CA LEU A 259 19.10 -11.22 -6.49
C LEU A 259 19.49 -12.02 -5.24
N GLY A 260 20.35 -13.02 -5.43
CA GLY A 260 20.83 -13.91 -4.37
C GLY A 260 21.66 -13.20 -3.31
N GLU A 261 22.06 -13.96 -2.29
CA GLU A 261 22.80 -13.42 -1.15
C GLU A 261 24.07 -12.69 -1.59
N ASN A 262 24.31 -11.50 -1.06
CA ASN A 262 25.48 -10.68 -1.37
C ASN A 262 25.70 -10.38 -2.87
N VAL A 263 24.63 -10.39 -3.68
CA VAL A 263 24.71 -9.91 -5.07
C VAL A 263 24.84 -8.40 -5.09
N LEU A 264 25.72 -7.89 -5.95
CA LEU A 264 26.04 -6.46 -6.03
C LEU A 264 25.58 -5.89 -7.37
N ALA A 265 24.41 -5.24 -7.40
CA ALA A 265 23.95 -4.44 -8.53
C ALA A 265 23.92 -2.96 -8.11
N ARG A 266 25.02 -2.24 -8.32
CA ARG A 266 25.20 -0.93 -7.68
C ARG A 266 24.79 0.26 -8.54
N HIS A 267 24.78 0.13 -9.86
CA HIS A 267 24.70 1.28 -10.74
C HIS A 267 23.96 1.01 -12.05
N LEU A 268 23.01 1.88 -12.41
CA LEU A 268 22.50 2.08 -13.78
C LEU A 268 22.03 0.80 -14.50
N SER A 269 21.41 -0.14 -13.78
CA SER A 269 21.08 -1.46 -14.34
C SER A 269 19.57 -1.70 -14.38
N TYR A 270 19.11 -2.37 -15.42
CA TYR A 270 17.75 -2.90 -15.49
C TYR A 270 17.78 -4.42 -15.43
N LEU A 271 17.12 -4.97 -14.41
CA LEU A 271 17.08 -6.39 -14.09
C LEU A 271 15.62 -6.87 -14.06
N GLY A 272 15.13 -7.31 -15.21
CA GLY A 272 13.78 -7.79 -15.45
C GLY A 272 13.75 -9.29 -15.75
N ASP A 273 12.87 -10.04 -15.08
CA ASP A 273 12.66 -11.48 -15.31
C ASP A 273 13.97 -12.31 -15.20
N VAL A 274 14.79 -11.99 -14.20
CA VAL A 274 16.13 -12.59 -14.01
C VAL A 274 16.27 -13.22 -12.62
N ALA A 275 16.98 -14.34 -12.54
CA ALA A 275 17.52 -14.84 -11.28
C ALA A 275 19.05 -14.75 -11.31
N VAL A 276 19.63 -14.10 -10.30
CA VAL A 276 21.07 -13.91 -10.13
C VAL A 276 21.51 -14.67 -8.88
N GLY A 277 22.43 -15.62 -9.06
CA GLY A 277 22.99 -16.44 -7.99
C GLY A 277 23.84 -15.61 -7.02
N PRO A 278 24.10 -16.16 -5.81
CA PRO A 278 24.77 -15.45 -4.73
C PRO A 278 26.19 -15.00 -5.09
N ARG A 279 26.65 -13.93 -4.43
CA ARG A 279 28.00 -13.34 -4.55
C ARG A 279 28.38 -12.89 -5.96
N THR A 280 27.40 -12.74 -6.84
CA THR A 280 27.61 -12.27 -8.22
C THR A 280 27.71 -10.75 -8.27
N ASN A 281 28.68 -10.26 -9.05
CA ASN A 281 28.80 -8.84 -9.37
C ASN A 281 28.05 -8.51 -10.66
N VAL A 282 27.11 -7.57 -10.58
CA VAL A 282 26.41 -6.99 -11.74
C VAL A 282 27.08 -5.65 -12.07
N GLY A 283 27.88 -5.63 -13.14
CA GLY A 283 28.57 -4.43 -13.61
C GLY A 283 27.62 -3.29 -13.94
N CYS A 284 28.10 -2.04 -13.84
CA CYS A 284 27.25 -0.88 -14.10
C CYS A 284 26.68 -0.93 -15.53
N GLY A 285 25.46 -0.43 -15.74
CA GLY A 285 24.87 -0.43 -17.08
C GLY A 285 24.44 -1.81 -17.58
N THR A 286 24.37 -2.84 -16.72
CA THR A 286 23.92 -4.17 -17.14
C THR A 286 22.43 -4.15 -17.45
N ILE A 287 22.05 -4.71 -18.61
CA ILE A 287 20.66 -4.79 -19.06
C ILE A 287 20.28 -6.24 -19.31
N THR A 288 19.24 -6.72 -18.64
CA THR A 288 18.54 -7.95 -19.04
C THR A 288 17.48 -7.59 -20.09
N ALA A 289 17.79 -7.78 -21.37
CA ALA A 289 16.86 -7.54 -22.46
C ALA A 289 15.83 -8.69 -22.51
N ASN A 290 14.79 -8.57 -21.69
CA ASN A 290 13.80 -9.61 -21.43
C ASN A 290 12.62 -9.65 -22.40
N PHE A 291 12.43 -8.63 -23.24
CA PHE A 291 11.29 -8.52 -24.15
C PHE A 291 11.73 -8.54 -25.61
N ASP A 292 11.14 -9.41 -26.41
CA ASP A 292 11.48 -9.60 -27.83
C ASP A 292 10.59 -8.80 -28.80
N GLY A 293 9.68 -7.97 -28.28
CA GLY A 293 8.64 -7.28 -29.04
C GLY A 293 7.25 -7.93 -28.93
N LYS A 294 7.14 -9.16 -28.39
CA LYS A 294 5.89 -9.90 -28.20
C LYS A 294 5.77 -10.53 -26.82
N GLU A 295 6.78 -11.30 -26.41
CA GLU A 295 6.80 -12.07 -25.18
C GLU A 295 7.98 -11.70 -24.29
N LYS A 296 7.89 -12.08 -23.02
CA LYS A 296 8.97 -11.92 -22.06
C LYS A 296 9.63 -13.25 -21.77
N HIS A 297 10.95 -13.22 -21.68
CA HIS A 297 11.79 -14.39 -21.48
C HIS A 297 12.68 -14.21 -20.26
N ARG A 298 13.07 -15.32 -19.65
CA ARG A 298 13.90 -15.32 -18.44
C ARG A 298 15.38 -15.41 -18.73
N THR A 299 16.17 -14.82 -17.84
CA THR A 299 17.63 -14.94 -17.80
C THR A 299 18.06 -15.56 -16.47
N GLU A 300 19.07 -16.43 -16.51
CA GLU A 300 19.65 -17.07 -15.33
C GLU A 300 21.14 -16.74 -15.25
N VAL A 301 21.59 -16.19 -14.12
CA VAL A 301 22.99 -15.90 -13.84
C VAL A 301 23.40 -16.71 -12.61
N GLY A 302 24.48 -17.48 -12.72
CA GLY A 302 24.98 -18.36 -11.68
C GLY A 302 25.57 -17.63 -10.48
N ALA A 303 26.07 -18.41 -9.53
CA ALA A 303 26.80 -17.93 -8.36
C ALA A 303 28.22 -17.48 -8.72
N ASP A 304 28.76 -16.53 -7.96
CA ASP A 304 30.15 -16.06 -8.09
C ASP A 304 30.50 -15.54 -9.52
N ALA A 305 29.48 -15.19 -10.31
CA ALA A 305 29.67 -14.69 -11.66
C ALA A 305 30.11 -13.21 -11.63
N PHE A 306 30.73 -12.77 -12.72
CA PHE A 306 31.12 -11.38 -12.89
C PHE A 306 30.59 -10.84 -14.21
N LEU A 307 29.55 -10.00 -14.15
CA LEU A 307 29.06 -9.30 -15.33
C LEU A 307 29.85 -8.01 -15.51
N GLY A 308 30.55 -7.87 -16.62
CA GLY A 308 31.27 -6.65 -16.98
C GLY A 308 30.33 -5.46 -17.18
N ALA A 309 30.86 -4.24 -17.02
CA ALA A 309 30.10 -3.02 -17.23
C ALA A 309 29.49 -2.98 -18.64
N GLY A 310 28.22 -2.58 -18.76
CA GLY A 310 27.50 -2.50 -20.03
C GLY A 310 27.15 -3.86 -20.64
N THR A 311 27.18 -4.95 -19.86
CA THR A 311 26.75 -6.26 -20.36
C THR A 311 25.27 -6.24 -20.72
N VAL A 312 24.93 -6.76 -21.90
CA VAL A 312 23.53 -6.97 -22.32
C VAL A 312 23.25 -8.47 -22.38
N LEU A 313 22.27 -8.92 -21.62
CA LEU A 313 21.80 -10.31 -21.60
C LEU A 313 20.50 -10.39 -22.38
N VAL A 314 20.57 -10.82 -23.65
CA VAL A 314 19.40 -10.98 -24.53
C VAL A 314 18.70 -12.29 -24.20
N ALA A 315 17.57 -12.18 -23.50
CA ALA A 315 16.82 -13.32 -23.02
C ALA A 315 16.12 -14.08 -24.17
N PRO A 316 15.87 -15.39 -24.04
CA PRO A 316 16.35 -16.25 -22.96
C PRO A 316 17.85 -16.57 -23.11
N THR A 317 18.63 -16.39 -22.06
CA THR A 317 20.07 -16.74 -22.03
C THR A 317 20.53 -17.04 -20.61
N SER A 318 21.78 -17.50 -20.47
CA SER A 318 22.38 -17.77 -19.17
C SER A 318 23.87 -17.43 -19.10
N VAL A 319 24.32 -17.15 -17.88
CA VAL A 319 25.73 -17.02 -17.49
C VAL A 319 25.96 -17.98 -16.34
N GLY A 320 26.85 -18.96 -16.51
CA GLY A 320 27.08 -20.02 -15.52
C GLY A 320 27.83 -19.56 -14.27
N ASP A 321 27.95 -20.45 -13.30
CA ASP A 321 28.70 -20.18 -12.06
C ASP A 321 30.16 -19.83 -12.36
N ASN A 322 30.73 -18.87 -11.61
CA ASN A 322 32.10 -18.38 -11.79
C ASN A 322 32.42 -17.85 -13.20
N ALA A 323 31.42 -17.67 -14.06
CA ALA A 323 31.61 -17.17 -15.41
C ALA A 323 31.75 -15.65 -15.41
N ARG A 324 32.35 -15.10 -16.48
CA ARG A 324 32.63 -13.68 -16.59
C ARG A 324 32.21 -13.16 -17.96
N THR A 325 31.68 -11.94 -17.99
CA THR A 325 31.56 -11.17 -19.22
C THR A 325 32.53 -10.00 -19.19
N ALA A 326 33.19 -9.73 -20.30
CA ALA A 326 33.94 -8.49 -20.46
C ALA A 326 32.99 -7.28 -20.54
N ALA A 327 33.54 -6.08 -20.36
CA ALA A 327 32.77 -4.86 -20.54
C ALA A 327 32.17 -4.78 -21.97
N GLY A 328 30.91 -4.35 -22.07
CA GLY A 328 30.18 -4.20 -23.33
C GLY A 328 29.77 -5.50 -24.02
N ALA A 329 29.92 -6.66 -23.38
CA ALA A 329 29.58 -7.94 -23.98
C ALA A 329 28.05 -8.09 -24.18
N VAL A 330 27.65 -8.65 -25.33
CA VAL A 330 26.23 -8.95 -25.63
C VAL A 330 26.02 -10.46 -25.68
N VAL A 331 25.51 -11.02 -24.59
CA VAL A 331 25.22 -12.45 -24.45
C VAL A 331 23.87 -12.73 -25.08
N THR A 332 23.82 -13.63 -26.07
CA THR A 332 22.58 -13.95 -26.80
C THR A 332 22.11 -15.37 -26.51
N ARG A 333 20.88 -15.69 -26.92
CA ARG A 333 20.30 -17.04 -26.81
C ARG A 333 21.19 -18.15 -27.37
N SER A 334 21.92 -17.87 -28.46
CA SER A 334 22.79 -18.85 -29.11
C SER A 334 24.18 -18.96 -28.47
N HIS A 335 24.52 -18.05 -27.56
CA HIS A 335 25.85 -17.97 -26.94
C HIS A 335 25.72 -17.72 -25.43
N PRO A 336 25.05 -18.62 -24.67
CA PRO A 336 25.13 -18.57 -23.22
C PRO A 336 26.59 -18.74 -22.77
N VAL A 337 26.95 -18.16 -21.63
CA VAL A 337 28.31 -18.24 -21.08
C VAL A 337 28.41 -19.47 -20.17
N PRO A 338 29.22 -20.48 -20.51
CA PRO A 338 29.38 -21.65 -19.65
C PRO A 338 30.05 -21.30 -18.32
N PRO A 339 29.87 -22.12 -17.27
CA PRO A 339 30.55 -21.93 -15.99
C PRO A 339 32.07 -21.76 -16.14
N GLY A 340 32.64 -20.83 -15.37
CA GLY A 340 34.09 -20.56 -15.32
C GLY A 340 34.69 -19.92 -16.58
N GLN A 341 33.91 -19.71 -17.64
CA GLN A 341 34.43 -19.11 -18.88
C GLN A 341 34.28 -17.60 -18.90
N THR A 342 35.15 -16.93 -19.66
CA THR A 342 35.06 -15.49 -19.91
C THR A 342 34.62 -15.25 -21.35
N TYR A 343 33.57 -14.45 -21.55
CA TYR A 343 33.06 -14.11 -22.88
C TYR A 343 33.12 -12.60 -23.14
N ALA A 344 33.42 -12.18 -24.37
CA ALA A 344 33.54 -10.78 -24.77
C ALA A 344 32.98 -10.52 -26.18
N GLY A 345 32.64 -9.26 -26.47
CA GLY A 345 32.24 -8.81 -27.81
C GLY A 345 30.73 -8.83 -28.07
N VAL A 346 30.37 -8.52 -29.33
CA VAL A 346 28.99 -8.37 -29.81
C VAL A 346 28.79 -9.15 -31.12
N PRO A 347 28.14 -10.35 -31.10
CA PRO A 347 27.73 -11.09 -29.92
C PRO A 347 28.93 -11.64 -29.13
N ALA A 348 28.72 -11.94 -27.85
CA ALA A 348 29.77 -12.41 -26.96
C ALA A 348 30.29 -13.80 -27.39
N ARG A 349 31.61 -13.95 -27.39
CA ARG A 349 32.33 -15.19 -27.73
C ARG A 349 33.34 -15.53 -26.64
N PRO A 350 33.75 -16.82 -26.50
CA PRO A 350 34.81 -17.20 -25.58
C PRO A 350 36.04 -16.33 -25.80
N LEU A 351 36.53 -15.74 -24.72
CA LEU A 351 37.83 -15.10 -24.69
C LEU A 351 38.85 -16.20 -24.43
N GLU A 352 39.65 -16.55 -25.43
CA GLU A 352 40.74 -17.50 -25.21
C GLU A 352 41.76 -16.88 -24.25
N PRO A 353 42.24 -17.63 -23.24
CA PRO A 353 43.34 -17.16 -22.41
C PRO A 353 44.56 -16.92 -23.30
N LYS A 354 45.16 -15.72 -23.22
CA LYS A 354 46.43 -15.46 -23.90
C LYS A 354 47.49 -16.46 -23.39
N PRO A 355 48.43 -16.90 -24.24
CA PRO A 355 49.52 -17.80 -23.84
C PRO A 355 50.39 -17.28 -22.68
N ASP A 356 50.32 -15.98 -22.36
CA ASP A 356 51.12 -15.29 -21.35
C ASP A 356 50.42 -15.04 -20.01
N GLY A 357 49.17 -15.51 -19.85
CA GLY A 357 48.42 -15.42 -18.60
C GLY A 357 47.89 -14.03 -18.22
N ARG A 358 47.91 -13.06 -19.13
CA ARG A 358 47.32 -11.72 -18.87
C ARG A 358 45.96 -11.58 -19.55
N ALA A 359 44.95 -11.17 -18.78
CA ALA A 359 43.65 -10.73 -19.29
C ALA A 359 43.66 -9.20 -19.48
N GLU A 360 43.17 -8.71 -20.62
CA GLU A 360 42.85 -7.28 -20.85
C GLU A 360 41.46 -6.94 -20.29
#